data_AF-A0A2W4LCA5-F1
#
_entry.id   AF-A0A2W4LCA5-F1
#
_cell.length_a   1.000
_cell.length_b   1.000
_cell.length_c   1.000
_cell.angle_alpha   90.00
_cell.angle_beta   90.00
_cell.angle_gamma   90.00
#
_symmetry.space_group_name_H-M   'P 1'
#
loop_
_entity.id
_entity.type
_entity.pdbx_description
1 polymer ?
#
loop_
_entity_poly.entity_id
_entity_poly.type
_entity_poly.pdbx_seq_one_letter_code
_entity_poly.pdbx_strand_id
1 'polypeptide(L)'
;QRAVRTRRYKYIRRFDGRDRPVLPNIDDSPSKSLLLEHGLANRPVPEEALYDLVFDPQEARNVASDLRLFPVLRDMRARLEQWMQATDDPLLRGPVPLPPGAVANDPDGVSPNEPTSIVGE
;
A
#
# COMPACT_ATOMS: atom_id res chain seq x y z
N GLN A 1 -5.25 -0.16 1.31
CA GLN A 1 -4.34 0.40 2.34
C GLN A 1 -4.95 1.63 3.01
N ARG A 2 -4.47 2.00 4.21
CA ARG A 2 -4.75 3.26 4.92
C ARG A 2 -3.48 3.86 5.47
N ALA A 3 -3.47 5.17 5.69
CA ALA A 3 -2.31 5.88 6.19
C ALA A 3 -2.70 7.01 7.14
N VAL A 4 -1.81 7.32 8.08
CA VAL A 4 -1.89 8.51 8.93
C VAL A 4 -0.54 9.22 8.92
N ARG A 5 -0.58 10.55 8.95
CA ARG A 5 0.61 11.38 8.87
C ARG A 5 0.59 12.42 9.98
N THR A 6 1.71 12.53 10.69
CA THR A 6 2.04 13.67 11.57
C THR A 6 3.06 14.54 10.87
N ARG A 7 3.52 15.62 11.53
CA ARG A 7 4.61 16.44 10.99
C ARG A 7 5.91 15.67 10.77
N ARG A 8 6.19 14.68 11.63
CA ARG A 8 7.45 13.93 11.60
C ARG A 8 7.32 12.51 11.03
N TYR A 9 6.20 11.85 11.21
CA TYR A 9 6.06 10.45 10.80
C TYR A 9 4.90 10.24 9.83
N LYS A 10 5.08 9.35 8.87
CA LYS A 10 3.99 8.75 8.09
C LYS A 10 3.96 7.27 8.38
N TYR A 11 2.76 6.77 8.67
CA TYR A 11 2.49 5.36 8.86
C TYR A 11 1.48 4.89 7.82
N ILE A 12 1.73 3.73 7.23
CA ILE A 12 0.88 3.07 6.22
C ILE A 12 0.65 1.64 6.68
N ARG A 13 -0.61 1.18 6.59
CA ARG A 13 -0.99 -0.22 6.76
C ARG A 13 -1.72 -0.74 5.52
N ARG A 14 -1.30 -1.89 5.03
CA ARG A 14 -1.94 -2.65 3.95
C ARG A 14 -2.82 -3.73 4.57
N PHE A 15 -3.97 -3.97 3.94
CA PHE A 15 -5.02 -4.86 4.46
C PHE A 15 -5.43 -5.93 3.44
N ASP A 16 -4.79 -5.94 2.27
CA ASP A 16 -5.11 -6.82 1.14
C ASP A 16 -4.31 -8.13 1.16
N GLY A 17 -3.40 -8.31 2.14
CA GLY A 17 -2.57 -9.50 2.28
C GLY A 17 -1.52 -9.65 1.17
N ARG A 18 -1.36 -8.67 0.27
CA ARG A 18 -0.35 -8.73 -0.79
C ARG A 18 1.03 -8.41 -0.23
N ASP A 19 1.99 -9.27 -0.56
CA ASP A 19 3.40 -9.14 -0.19
C ASP A 19 4.30 -8.73 -1.38
N ARG A 20 3.70 -8.51 -2.55
CA ARG A 20 4.37 -8.09 -3.79
C ARG A 20 3.63 -6.92 -4.47
N PRO A 21 4.28 -6.18 -5.38
CA PRO A 21 3.66 -5.03 -6.03
C PRO A 21 2.54 -5.46 -6.97
N VAL A 22 1.52 -4.62 -7.10
CA VAL A 22 0.51 -4.72 -8.16
C VAL A 22 1.09 -4.04 -9.41
N LEU A 23 1.71 -4.82 -10.28
CA LEU A 23 2.44 -4.33 -11.46
C LEU A 23 1.58 -3.55 -12.47
N PRO A 24 0.28 -3.83 -12.64
CA PRO A 24 -0.58 -3.02 -13.51
C PRO A 24 -0.77 -1.59 -13.01
N ASN A 25 -0.44 -1.29 -11.75
CA ASN A 25 -0.43 0.09 -11.24
C ASN A 25 0.85 0.87 -11.62
N ILE A 26 1.73 0.28 -12.44
CA ILE A 26 2.95 0.90 -12.93
C ILE A 26 2.86 0.95 -14.45
N ASP A 27 2.97 2.15 -15.03
CA ASP A 27 2.87 2.32 -16.48
C ASP A 27 3.97 1.57 -17.23
N ASP A 28 3.60 1.03 -18.40
CA ASP A 28 4.55 0.42 -19.31
C ASP A 28 5.54 1.47 -19.80
N SER A 29 6.80 1.26 -19.46
CA SER A 29 7.87 2.22 -19.72
C SER A 29 9.23 1.50 -19.73
N PRO A 30 10.25 2.07 -20.39
CA PRO A 30 11.61 1.54 -20.32
C PRO A 30 12.11 1.37 -18.87
N SER A 31 11.72 2.28 -17.97
CA SER A 31 12.04 2.19 -16.54
C SER A 31 11.39 0.97 -15.88
N LYS A 32 10.12 0.68 -16.17
CA LYS A 32 9.45 -0.52 -15.64
C LYS A 32 10.11 -1.79 -16.17
N SER A 33 10.46 -1.85 -17.46
CA SER A 33 11.18 -2.99 -18.05
C SER A 33 12.50 -3.25 -17.33
N LEU A 34 13.33 -2.22 -17.14
CA LEU A 34 14.58 -2.32 -16.39
C LEU A 34 14.34 -2.83 -14.95
N LEU A 35 13.33 -2.30 -14.26
CA LEU A 35 13.04 -2.73 -12.89
C LEU A 35 12.55 -4.18 -12.84
N LEU A 36 11.76 -4.64 -13.81
CA LEU A 36 11.32 -6.03 -13.93
C LEU A 36 12.52 -6.97 -14.12
N GLU A 37 13.48 -6.61 -14.99
CA GLU A 37 14.74 -7.34 -15.16
C GLU A 37 15.53 -7.46 -13.85
N HIS A 38 15.38 -6.46 -12.97
CA HIS A 38 15.99 -6.43 -11.64
C HIS A 38 15.05 -6.91 -10.51
N GLY A 39 14.01 -7.67 -10.83
CA GLY A 39 13.21 -8.41 -9.85
C GLY A 39 12.09 -7.62 -9.18
N LEU A 40 11.63 -6.51 -9.77
CA LEU A 40 10.50 -5.72 -9.26
C LEU A 40 9.27 -6.57 -8.95
N ALA A 41 8.94 -7.55 -9.80
CA ALA A 41 7.78 -8.43 -9.63
C ALA A 41 7.75 -9.19 -8.30
N ASN A 42 8.93 -9.49 -7.75
CA ASN A 42 9.09 -10.24 -6.50
C ASN A 42 9.59 -9.35 -5.34
N ARG A 43 9.62 -8.02 -5.53
CA ARG A 43 10.12 -7.11 -4.51
C ARG A 43 9.15 -7.08 -3.33
N PRO A 44 9.56 -7.43 -2.10
CA PRO A 44 8.65 -7.49 -0.97
C PRO A 44 8.00 -6.14 -0.66
N VAL A 45 6.68 -6.17 -0.44
CA VAL A 45 5.88 -5.04 0.01
C VAL A 45 5.45 -5.34 1.45
N PRO A 46 5.96 -4.61 2.46
CA PRO A 46 5.62 -4.89 3.85
C PRO A 46 4.18 -4.48 4.16
N GLU A 47 3.50 -5.26 5.00
CA GLU A 47 2.15 -4.95 5.49
C GLU A 47 2.11 -3.56 6.14
N GLU A 48 3.15 -3.23 6.91
CA GLU A 48 3.28 -1.98 7.63
C GLU A 48 4.53 -1.21 7.20
N ALA A 49 4.37 0.10 7.02
CA ALA A 49 5.49 0.99 6.78
C ALA A 49 5.42 2.23 7.67
N LEU A 50 6.56 2.58 8.28
CA LEU A 50 6.75 3.79 9.06
C LEU A 50 7.96 4.55 8.49
N TYR A 51 7.79 5.85 8.25
CA TYR A 51 8.84 6.72 7.71
C TYR A 51 9.04 7.93 8.64
N ASP A 52 10.29 8.25 8.97
CA ASP A 52 10.67 9.50 9.65
C ASP A 52 10.93 10.57 8.59
N LEU A 53 9.93 11.41 8.36
CA LEU A 53 9.88 12.40 7.29
C LEU A 53 10.86 13.56 7.47
N VAL A 54 11.43 13.73 8.67
CA VAL A 54 12.48 14.72 8.90
C VAL A 54 13.81 14.26 8.30
N PHE A 55 14.10 12.96 8.39
CA PHE A 55 15.36 12.38 7.89
C PHE A 55 15.20 11.64 6.56
N ASP A 56 13.99 11.25 6.20
CA ASP A 56 13.62 10.51 5.00
C ASP A 56 12.34 11.08 4.37
N PRO A 57 12.39 12.32 3.83
CA PRO A 57 11.22 12.97 3.24
C PRO A 57 10.69 12.24 2.00
N GLN A 58 11.54 11.44 1.33
CA GLN A 58 11.22 10.66 0.13
C GLN A 58 10.72 9.24 0.46
N GLU A 59 10.59 8.89 1.75
CA GLU A 59 9.99 7.62 2.18
C GLU A 59 10.74 6.39 1.63
N ALA A 60 12.06 6.51 1.49
CA ALA A 60 12.92 5.48 0.93
C ALA A 60 13.23 4.35 1.92
N ARG A 61 13.15 4.62 3.23
CA ARG A 61 13.52 3.68 4.29
C ARG A 61 12.36 3.43 5.24
N ASN A 62 11.72 2.27 5.09
CA ASN A 62 10.79 1.77 6.09
C ASN A 62 11.52 1.43 7.40
N VAL A 63 11.12 2.07 8.49
CA VAL A 63 11.68 1.86 9.85
C VAL A 63 10.69 1.16 10.80
N ALA A 64 9.62 0.53 10.29
CA ALA A 64 8.63 -0.16 11.11
C ALA A 64 9.22 -1.34 11.93
N SER A 65 10.31 -1.97 11.47
CA SER A 65 11.00 -3.05 12.20
C SER A 65 12.06 -2.56 13.19
N ASP A 66 12.31 -1.25 13.29
CA ASP A 66 13.29 -0.69 14.22
C ASP A 66 12.73 -0.70 15.65
N LEU A 67 13.29 -1.56 16.51
CA LEU A 67 12.87 -1.72 17.91
C LEU A 67 12.88 -0.38 18.68
N ARG A 68 13.77 0.55 18.31
CA ARG A 68 13.89 1.86 18.97
C ARG A 68 12.67 2.75 18.70
N LEU A 69 11.98 2.50 17.58
CA LEU A 69 10.80 3.26 17.14
C LEU A 69 9.47 2.54 17.45
N PHE A 70 9.49 1.41 18.16
CA PHE A 70 8.28 0.70 18.55
C PHE A 70 7.24 1.56 19.28
N PRO A 71 7.62 2.46 20.21
CA PRO A 71 6.66 3.38 20.82
C PRO A 71 5.97 4.30 19.79
N VAL A 72 6.71 4.78 18.79
CA VAL A 72 6.19 5.62 17.69
C VAL A 72 5.27 4.81 16.78
N LEU A 73 5.68 3.60 16.40
CA LEU A 73 4.86 2.71 15.58
C LEU A 73 3.52 2.41 16.27
N ARG A 74 3.54 2.10 17.57
CA ARG A 74 2.32 1.87 18.36
C ARG A 74 1.41 3.09 18.41
N ASP A 75 1.96 4.28 18.63
CA ASP A 75 1.19 5.53 18.61
C ASP A 75 0.55 5.77 17.24
N MET A 76 1.32 5.59 16.16
CA MET A 76 0.82 5.77 14.79
C MET A 76 -0.24 4.73 14.40
N ARG A 77 -0.12 3.47 14.86
CA ARG A 77 -1.17 2.45 14.72
C ARG A 77 -2.46 2.88 15.40
N ALA A 78 -2.38 3.30 16.67
CA ALA A 78 -3.54 3.74 17.44
C ALA A 78 -4.24 4.94 16.78
N ARG A 79 -3.48 5.91 16.28
CA ARG A 79 -4.03 7.05 15.54
C ARG A 79 -4.77 6.62 14.28
N LEU A 80 -4.21 5.68 13.52
CA LEU A 80 -4.84 5.18 12.30
C LEU A 80 -6.15 4.46 12.64
N GLU A 81 -6.14 3.59 13.65
CA GLU A 81 -7.31 2.85 14.09
C GLU A 81 -8.42 3.78 14.62
N GLN A 82 -8.07 4.74 15.48
CA GLN A 82 -9.00 5.75 15.98
C GLN A 82 -9.62 6.55 14.83
N TRP A 83 -8.83 6.93 13.83
CA TRP A 83 -9.34 7.62 12.65
C TRP A 83 -10.31 6.75 11.86
N MET A 84 -9.93 5.49 11.58
CA MET A 84 -10.80 4.56 10.87
C MET A 84 -12.14 4.36 11.60
N GLN A 85 -12.13 4.23 12.93
CA GLN A 85 -13.35 4.11 13.74
C GLN A 85 -14.19 5.38 13.71
N ALA A 86 -13.56 6.54 13.88
CA ALA A 86 -14.24 7.84 13.89
C ALA A 86 -14.92 8.16 12.55
N THR A 87 -14.42 7.61 11.43
CA THR A 87 -14.98 7.82 10.10
C THR A 87 -15.83 6.65 9.58
N ASP A 88 -16.18 5.68 10.43
CA ASP A 88 -16.86 4.43 10.02
C ASP A 88 -16.23 3.78 8.77
N ASP A 89 -14.90 3.69 8.76
CA ASP A 89 -14.16 3.22 7.60
C ASP A 89 -14.63 1.81 7.21
N PRO A 90 -15.11 1.60 5.98
CA PRO A 90 -15.66 0.30 5.56
C PRO A 90 -14.64 -0.83 5.64
N LEU A 91 -13.33 -0.55 5.60
CA LEU A 91 -12.31 -1.59 5.79
C LEU A 91 -12.36 -2.26 7.17
N LEU A 92 -12.94 -1.61 8.19
CA LEU A 92 -13.15 -2.23 9.50
C LEU A 92 -14.13 -3.41 9.43
N ARG A 93 -14.97 -3.47 8.39
CA ARG A 93 -15.93 -4.55 8.13
C ARG A 93 -15.39 -5.61 7.16
N GLY A 94 -14.18 -5.45 6.65
CA GLY A 94 -13.55 -6.34 5.67
C GLY A 94 -13.21 -5.64 4.34
N PRO A 95 -12.79 -6.39 3.31
CA PRO A 95 -12.46 -5.83 2.00
C PRO A 95 -13.62 -5.02 1.42
N VAL A 96 -13.31 -3.85 0.87
CA VAL A 96 -14.31 -3.02 0.20
C VAL A 96 -14.55 -3.56 -1.21
N PRO A 97 -15.76 -4.04 -1.55
CA PRO A 97 -16.02 -4.56 -2.89
C PRO A 97 -15.98 -3.43 -3.92
N LEU A 98 -15.60 -3.79 -5.14
CA LEU A 98 -15.76 -2.90 -6.28
C LEU A 98 -17.25 -2.69 -6.57
N PRO A 99 -17.67 -1.47 -6.97
CA PRO A 99 -19.06 -1.22 -7.34
C PRO A 99 -19.44 -1.99 -8.62
N PRO A 100 -20.73 -2.31 -8.83
CA PRO A 100 -21.19 -2.90 -10.08
C PRO A 100 -20.79 -2.06 -11.30
N GLY A 101 -20.34 -2.72 -12.37
CA GLY A 101 -19.83 -2.08 -13.58
C GLY A 101 -18.40 -1.52 -13.46
N ALA A 102 -17.73 -1.71 -12.32
CA ALA A 102 -16.33 -1.35 -12.20
C ALA A 102 -15.46 -2.20 -13.14
N VAL A 103 -14.54 -1.54 -13.82
CA VAL A 103 -13.51 -2.16 -14.66
C VAL A 103 -12.23 -2.27 -13.85
N ALA A 104 -11.66 -3.47 -13.76
CA ALA A 104 -10.45 -3.73 -12.98
C ALA A 104 -9.46 -4.59 -13.75
N ASN A 105 -8.17 -4.24 -13.67
CA ASN A 105 -7.08 -5.14 -14.08
C ASN A 105 -6.96 -6.31 -13.09
N ASP A 106 -6.49 -7.46 -13.58
CA ASP A 106 -6.01 -8.54 -12.71
C ASP A 106 -4.83 -8.01 -11.88
N PRO A 107 -4.92 -7.98 -10.54
CA PRO A 107 -3.82 -7.52 -9.71
C PRO A 107 -2.54 -8.36 -9.80
N ASP A 108 -2.59 -9.56 -10.40
CA ASP A 108 -1.44 -10.41 -10.72
C ASP A 108 -0.96 -10.27 -12.18
N GLY A 109 -1.61 -9.41 -12.98
CA GLY A 109 -1.16 -9.02 -14.31
C GLY A 109 0.16 -8.25 -14.31
N VAL A 110 0.74 -8.01 -15.48
CA VAL A 110 2.02 -7.28 -15.61
C VAL A 110 1.80 -5.86 -16.09
N SER A 111 0.90 -5.65 -17.05
CA SER A 111 0.67 -4.36 -17.72
C SER A 111 -0.72 -3.76 -17.40
N PRO A 112 -0.84 -2.42 -17.30
CA PRO A 112 -2.15 -1.75 -17.25
C PRO A 112 -3.00 -1.97 -18.52
N ASN A 113 -2.38 -2.36 -19.64
CA ASN A 113 -3.03 -2.56 -20.93
C ASN A 113 -3.52 -4.01 -21.14
N GLU A 114 -3.33 -4.89 -20.15
CA GLU A 114 -3.91 -6.24 -20.18
C GLU A 114 -5.44 -6.20 -20.10
N PRO A 115 -6.13 -7.24 -20.63
CA PRO A 115 -7.58 -7.33 -20.53
C PRO A 115 -8.09 -7.16 -19.09
N THR A 116 -9.17 -6.42 -18.95
CA THR A 116 -9.81 -6.12 -17.66
C THR A 116 -11.05 -6.96 -17.42
N SER A 117 -11.40 -7.17 -16.14
CA SER A 117 -12.69 -7.73 -15.74
C SER A 117 -13.70 -6.65 -15.40
N ILE A 118 -14.98 -6.89 -15.69
CA ILE A 118 -16.11 -6.07 -15.24
C ILE A 118 -16.77 -6.74 -14.04
N VAL A 119 -17.02 -5.99 -12.97
CA VAL A 119 -17.63 -6.52 -11.74
C VAL A 119 -19.15 -6.53 -11.85
N GLY A 120 -19.76 -7.70 -11.65
CA GLY A 120 -21.22 -7.84 -11.56
C GLY A 120 -21.94 -8.12 -12.88
N GLU A 121 -21.23 -8.52 -13.93
CA GLU A 121 -21.81 -9.23 -15.09
C GLU A 121 -21.88 -10.75 -14.84
#